data_AF-A0A1Y5P3H1-F1
#
_entry.id   AF-A0A1Y5P3H1-F1
#
_cell.length_a   1.000
_cell.length_b   1.000
_cell.length_c   1.000
_cell.angle_alpha   90.00
_cell.angle_beta   90.00
_cell.angle_gamma   90.00
#
_symmetry.space_group_name_H-M   'P 1'
#
loop_
_entity.id
_entity.type
_entity.pdbx_description
1 polymer ?
#
loop_
_entity_poly.entity_id
_entity_poly.type
_entity_poly.pdbx_seq_one_letter_code
_entity_poly.pdbx_strand_id
1 'polypeptide(L)'
;MNGSQDSIPTMTMRTIARTVGALLLAAFVLYGVGNAIATGAADDSALLTLGVSMMLANSVAVVAIGALLVPVLRPHSPLVARIYLATRVFEATFLSVGAIALLVGSGAVNFTAYNIAMAGLGVGSLFFCALLYRTRLVPRFLAVWGFAGYAAFAVGSLFELAGVAGAGIIGAVPGGLFEIFFALWLIVRGFTRQPAPARTVMASEPARP
;
A
#
# COMPACT_ATOMS: atom_id res chain seq x y z
N MET A 1 24.77 35.43 11.40
CA MET A 1 24.43 34.37 10.41
C MET A 1 23.26 33.60 10.97
N ASN A 2 22.04 33.97 10.57
CA ASN A 2 20.80 33.35 11.06
C ASN A 2 20.46 32.21 10.10
N GLY A 3 20.63 30.96 10.55
CA GLY A 3 20.32 29.78 9.75
C GLY A 3 18.82 29.64 9.59
N SER A 4 18.30 29.92 8.40
CA SER A 4 17.00 29.46 7.95
C SER A 4 17.02 27.94 7.92
N GLN A 5 16.61 27.31 9.02
CA GLN A 5 16.08 25.95 8.94
C GLN A 5 14.81 26.05 8.10
N ASP A 6 14.96 25.78 6.81
CA ASP A 6 13.85 25.40 5.93
C ASP A 6 13.20 24.17 6.54
N SER A 7 12.28 24.39 7.47
CA SER A 7 11.41 23.37 8.00
C SER A 7 10.53 22.90 6.85
N ILE A 8 10.91 21.81 6.19
CA ILE A 8 10.06 21.16 5.21
C ILE A 8 8.69 20.96 5.89
N PRO A 9 7.60 21.54 5.34
CA PRO A 9 6.31 21.49 5.99
C PRO A 9 5.90 20.04 6.20
N THR A 10 5.80 19.64 7.46
CA THR A 10 5.40 18.28 7.82
C THR A 10 3.94 18.11 7.42
N MET A 11 3.65 17.21 6.47
CA MET A 11 2.28 17.01 6.02
C MET A 11 1.35 16.62 7.17
N THR A 12 0.17 17.24 7.21
CA THR A 12 -0.84 16.89 8.22
C THR A 12 -1.35 15.46 8.01
N MET A 13 -1.80 14.80 9.08
CA MET A 13 -2.40 13.46 9.01
C MET A 13 -3.57 13.36 8.02
N ARG A 14 -4.34 14.45 7.87
CA ARG A 14 -5.45 14.52 6.90
C ARG A 14 -4.94 14.57 5.47
N THR A 15 -3.90 15.35 5.20
CA THR A 15 -3.26 15.40 3.88
C THR A 15 -2.67 14.05 3.52
N ILE A 16 -1.92 13.42 4.44
CA ILE A 16 -1.36 12.09 4.25
C ILE A 16 -2.44 11.08 3.89
N ALA A 17 -3.54 11.02 4.66
CA ALA A 17 -4.63 10.08 4.39
C ALA A 17 -5.23 10.29 2.99
N ARG A 18 -5.55 11.53 2.62
CA ARG A 18 -6.13 11.85 1.30
C ARG A 18 -5.18 11.51 0.16
N THR A 19 -3.90 11.83 0.30
CA THR A 19 -2.88 11.52 -0.70
C THR A 19 -2.69 10.00 -0.84
N VAL A 20 -2.60 9.26 0.27
CA VAL A 20 -2.51 7.79 0.24
C VAL A 20 -3.74 7.19 -0.42
N GLY A 21 -4.94 7.65 -0.10
CA GLY A 21 -6.16 7.17 -0.74
C GLY A 21 -6.19 7.46 -2.24
N ALA A 22 -5.80 8.66 -2.66
CA ALA A 22 -5.71 8.99 -4.10
C ALA A 22 -4.67 8.12 -4.82
N LEU A 23 -3.50 7.89 -4.21
CA LEU A 23 -2.45 7.05 -4.76
C LEU A 23 -2.88 5.57 -4.86
N LEU A 24 -3.65 5.05 -3.89
CA LEU A 24 -4.17 3.68 -3.96
C LEU A 24 -5.12 3.49 -5.15
N LEU A 25 -6.04 4.42 -5.38
CA LEU A 25 -6.92 4.38 -6.54
C LEU A 25 -6.14 4.52 -7.85
N ALA A 26 -5.16 5.44 -7.88
CA ALA A 26 -4.30 5.63 -9.03
C ALA A 26 -3.48 4.36 -9.33
N ALA A 27 -2.89 3.73 -8.32
CA ALA A 27 -2.15 2.47 -8.44
C ALA A 27 -3.01 1.36 -9.07
N PHE A 28 -4.25 1.20 -8.58
CA PHE A 28 -5.19 0.21 -9.12
C PHE A 28 -5.47 0.42 -10.61
N VAL A 29 -5.70 1.67 -11.02
CA VAL A 29 -5.93 2.02 -12.42
C VAL A 29 -4.66 1.86 -13.26
N LEU A 30 -3.53 2.40 -12.79
CA LEU A 30 -2.25 2.38 -13.49
C LEU A 30 -1.79 0.94 -13.76
N TYR A 31 -1.87 0.05 -12.77
CA TYR A 31 -1.49 -1.34 -12.96
C TYR A 31 -2.53 -2.12 -13.78
N GLY A 32 -3.81 -2.03 -13.41
CA GLY A 32 -4.87 -2.81 -14.08
C GLY A 32 -5.01 -2.46 -15.55
N VAL A 33 -5.14 -1.16 -15.86
CA VAL A 33 -5.25 -0.67 -17.24
C VAL A 33 -3.91 -0.83 -17.98
N GLY A 34 -2.79 -0.50 -17.33
CA GLY A 34 -1.46 -0.65 -17.92
C GLY A 34 -1.17 -2.08 -18.35
N ASN A 35 -1.49 -3.06 -17.49
CA ASN A 35 -1.34 -4.48 -17.81
C ASN A 35 -2.26 -4.93 -18.96
N ALA A 36 -3.52 -4.49 -18.95
CA ALA A 36 -4.47 -4.83 -20.02
C ALA A 36 -4.01 -4.29 -21.39
N ILE A 37 -3.50 -3.05 -21.42
CA ILE A 37 -2.94 -2.44 -22.63
C ILE A 37 -1.67 -3.19 -23.06
N ALA A 38 -0.72 -3.40 -22.14
CA ALA A 38 0.59 -3.99 -22.46
C ALA A 38 0.45 -5.44 -22.97
N THR A 39 -0.38 -6.25 -22.34
CA THR A 39 -0.60 -7.65 -22.75
C THR A 39 -1.48 -7.78 -24.00
N GLY A 40 -2.32 -6.77 -24.29
CA GLY A 40 -3.17 -6.71 -25.48
C GLY A 40 -2.54 -6.00 -26.69
N ALA A 41 -1.32 -5.46 -26.56
CA ALA A 41 -0.71 -4.60 -27.58
C ALA A 41 -0.38 -5.30 -28.92
N ALA A 42 -0.40 -6.64 -28.97
CA ALA A 42 0.03 -7.41 -30.15
C ALA A 42 1.39 -6.90 -30.69
N ASP A 43 1.45 -6.46 -31.95
CA ASP A 43 2.67 -5.92 -32.59
C ASP A 43 2.82 -4.39 -32.44
N ASP A 44 1.90 -3.71 -31.76
CA ASP A 44 1.94 -2.26 -31.56
C ASP A 44 2.91 -1.88 -30.42
N SER A 45 4.12 -1.49 -30.82
CA SER A 45 5.18 -1.09 -29.88
C SER A 45 4.84 0.19 -29.08
N ALA A 46 3.99 1.08 -29.61
CA ALA A 46 3.58 2.28 -28.91
C ALA A 46 2.58 1.96 -27.79
N LEU A 47 1.59 1.10 -28.08
CA LEU A 47 0.66 0.59 -27.05
C LEU A 47 1.38 -0.21 -25.98
N LEU A 48 2.32 -1.08 -26.36
CA LEU A 48 3.14 -1.83 -25.41
C LEU A 48 3.91 -0.89 -24.48
N THR A 49 4.58 0.10 -25.05
CA THR A 49 5.37 1.10 -24.28
C THR A 49 4.46 1.92 -23.35
N LEU A 50 3.28 2.31 -23.81
CA LEU A 50 2.29 3.02 -23.00
C LEU A 50 1.86 2.17 -21.80
N GLY A 51 1.45 0.92 -22.03
CA GLY A 51 1.02 0.01 -20.96
C GLY A 51 2.12 -0.23 -19.92
N VAL A 52 3.35 -0.51 -20.37
CA VAL A 52 4.51 -0.69 -19.49
C VAL A 52 4.81 0.58 -18.69
N SER A 53 4.76 1.77 -19.31
CA SER A 53 5.00 3.04 -18.61
C SER A 53 3.97 3.29 -17.49
N MET A 54 2.71 2.92 -17.70
CA MET A 54 1.66 2.99 -16.68
C MET A 54 1.95 2.03 -15.52
N MET A 55 2.36 0.80 -15.81
CA MET A 55 2.74 -0.19 -14.80
C MET A 55 3.96 0.26 -13.96
N LEU A 56 4.92 0.96 -14.59
CA LEU A 56 6.06 1.54 -13.87
C LEU A 56 5.65 2.75 -13.02
N ALA A 57 4.74 3.59 -13.50
CA ALA A 57 4.17 4.68 -12.71
C ALA A 57 3.41 4.15 -11.48
N ASN A 58 2.73 3.00 -11.60
CA ASN A 58 2.16 2.30 -10.45
C ASN A 58 3.22 1.97 -9.40
N SER A 59 4.38 1.41 -9.80
CA SER A 59 5.45 1.08 -8.86
C SER A 59 5.93 2.29 -8.06
N VAL A 60 6.00 3.48 -8.69
CA VAL A 60 6.33 4.73 -7.99
C VAL A 60 5.24 5.10 -6.98
N ALA A 61 3.96 5.00 -7.37
CA ALA A 61 2.83 5.27 -6.49
C ALA A 61 2.81 4.33 -5.27
N VAL A 62 3.11 3.05 -5.47
CA VAL A 62 3.20 2.02 -4.42
C VAL A 62 4.28 2.37 -3.38
N VAL A 63 5.49 2.76 -3.83
CA VAL A 63 6.55 3.18 -2.91
C VAL A 63 6.16 4.44 -2.15
N ALA A 64 5.54 5.42 -2.83
CA ALA A 64 5.06 6.64 -2.21
C ALA A 64 4.00 6.36 -1.11
N ILE A 65 3.07 5.42 -1.35
CA ILE A 65 2.10 4.96 -0.33
C ILE A 65 2.83 4.42 0.89
N GLY A 66 3.83 3.55 0.69
CA GLY A 66 4.67 3.01 1.76
C GLY A 66 5.31 4.12 2.59
N ALA A 67 5.98 5.06 1.93
CA ALA A 67 6.69 6.16 2.57
C ALA A 67 5.74 7.10 3.35
N LEU A 68 4.57 7.41 2.78
CA LEU A 68 3.57 8.28 3.40
C LEU A 68 2.91 7.64 4.63
N LEU A 69 2.81 6.31 4.68
CA LEU A 69 2.27 5.61 5.84
C LEU A 69 3.27 5.45 6.98
N VAL A 70 4.59 5.58 6.74
CA VAL A 70 5.61 5.55 7.80
C VAL A 70 5.29 6.51 8.97
N PRO A 71 5.06 7.82 8.78
CA PRO A 71 4.77 8.73 9.88
C PRO A 71 3.45 8.42 10.61
N VAL A 72 2.52 7.71 9.98
CA VAL A 72 1.25 7.29 10.58
C VAL A 72 1.45 6.05 11.47
N LEU A 73 2.24 5.09 11.00
CA LEU A 73 2.43 3.79 11.66
C LEU A 73 3.52 3.84 12.74
N ARG A 74 4.59 4.62 12.52
CA ARG A 74 5.77 4.68 13.40
C ARG A 74 5.45 5.02 14.87
N PRO A 75 4.52 5.94 15.19
CA PRO A 75 4.15 6.22 16.58
C PRO A 75 3.51 5.03 17.32
N HIS A 76 2.92 4.09 16.58
CA HIS A 76 2.21 2.94 17.15
C HIS A 76 3.06 1.67 17.14
N SER A 77 3.86 1.47 16.08
CA SER A 77 4.84 0.40 16.00
C SER A 77 5.91 0.72 14.93
N PRO A 78 7.15 1.02 15.34
CA PRO A 78 8.24 1.29 14.39
C PRO A 78 8.64 0.05 13.59
N LEU A 79 8.43 -1.16 14.13
CA LEU A 79 8.66 -2.40 13.40
C LEU A 79 7.67 -2.56 12.25
N VAL A 80 6.36 -2.43 12.51
CA VAL A 80 5.34 -2.55 11.46
C VAL A 80 5.48 -1.47 10.40
N ALA A 81 5.84 -0.24 10.78
CA ALA A 81 6.11 0.82 9.82
C ALA A 81 7.24 0.46 8.84
N ARG A 82 8.33 -0.12 9.35
CA ARG A 82 9.47 -0.57 8.53
C ARG A 82 9.11 -1.78 7.66
N ILE A 83 8.41 -2.78 8.22
CA ILE A 83 7.93 -3.95 7.48
C ILE A 83 7.05 -3.48 6.32
N TYR A 84 6.07 -2.62 6.58
CA TYR A 84 5.13 -2.15 5.57
C TYR A 84 5.82 -1.38 4.43
N LEU A 85 6.76 -0.47 4.76
CA LEU A 85 7.55 0.21 3.75
C LEU A 85 8.41 -0.77 2.93
N ALA A 86 9.09 -1.71 3.60
CA ALA A 86 9.91 -2.72 2.92
C ALA A 86 9.07 -3.58 1.98
N THR A 87 7.87 -3.97 2.39
CA THR A 87 6.91 -4.70 1.54
C THR A 87 6.49 -3.89 0.31
N ARG A 88 6.23 -2.58 0.46
CA ARG A 88 5.87 -1.72 -0.68
C ARG A 88 7.04 -1.55 -1.66
N VAL A 89 8.27 -1.46 -1.16
CA VAL A 89 9.47 -1.45 -2.03
C VAL A 89 9.63 -2.79 -2.74
N PHE A 90 9.50 -3.90 -2.01
CA PHE A 90 9.56 -5.26 -2.57
C PHE A 90 8.53 -5.46 -3.69
N GLU A 91 7.27 -5.11 -3.43
CA GLU A 91 6.18 -5.16 -4.41
C GLU A 91 6.56 -4.35 -5.67
N ALA A 92 6.92 -3.08 -5.50
CA ALA A 92 7.27 -2.20 -6.60
C ALA A 92 8.44 -2.72 -7.44
N THR A 93 9.45 -3.33 -6.80
CA THR A 93 10.58 -3.95 -7.50
C THR A 93 10.10 -5.08 -8.43
N PHE A 94 9.35 -6.06 -7.91
CA PHE A 94 8.90 -7.18 -8.71
C PHE A 94 7.89 -6.77 -9.80
N LEU A 95 6.99 -5.83 -9.51
CA LEU A 95 6.10 -5.28 -10.54
C LEU A 95 6.87 -4.58 -11.66
N SER A 96 7.95 -3.86 -11.33
CA SER A 96 8.80 -3.21 -12.32
C SER A 96 9.57 -4.22 -13.17
N VAL A 97 10.12 -5.27 -12.55
CA VAL A 97 10.76 -6.39 -13.27
C VAL A 97 9.77 -7.03 -14.25
N GLY A 98 8.55 -7.31 -13.79
CA GLY A 98 7.52 -7.89 -14.63
C GLY A 98 7.08 -6.98 -15.77
N ALA A 99 6.94 -5.67 -15.53
CA ALA A 99 6.60 -4.70 -16.56
C ALA A 99 7.70 -4.59 -17.63
N ILE A 100 8.97 -4.50 -17.23
CA ILE A 100 10.11 -4.44 -18.15
C ILE A 100 10.24 -5.73 -18.96
N ALA A 101 9.94 -6.89 -18.37
CA ALA A 101 9.97 -8.17 -19.05
C ALA A 101 9.01 -8.25 -20.26
N LEU A 102 7.90 -7.51 -20.24
CA LEU A 102 6.99 -7.41 -21.38
C LEU A 102 7.63 -6.75 -22.61
N LEU A 103 8.56 -5.79 -22.42
CA LEU A 103 9.26 -5.12 -23.53
C LEU A 103 10.16 -6.07 -24.34
N VAL A 104 10.54 -7.20 -23.75
CA VAL A 104 11.33 -8.25 -24.41
C VAL A 104 10.49 -9.50 -24.71
N GLY A 105 9.15 -9.38 -24.67
CA GLY A 105 8.21 -10.45 -25.00
C GLY A 105 8.05 -11.54 -23.93
N SER A 106 8.52 -11.31 -22.71
CA SER A 106 8.49 -12.32 -21.64
C SER A 106 7.26 -12.18 -20.73
N GLY A 107 6.10 -12.63 -21.25
CA GLY A 107 4.86 -12.70 -20.46
C GLY A 107 4.94 -13.63 -19.25
N ALA A 108 5.73 -14.71 -19.34
CA ALA A 108 5.93 -15.65 -18.23
C ALA A 108 6.66 -15.00 -17.04
N VAL A 109 7.69 -14.17 -17.32
CA VAL A 109 8.39 -13.43 -16.26
C VAL A 109 7.48 -12.35 -15.67
N ASN A 110 6.68 -11.67 -16.49
CA ASN A 110 5.67 -10.72 -16.02
C ASN A 110 4.69 -11.37 -15.02
N PHE A 111 4.10 -12.50 -15.41
CA PHE A 111 3.17 -13.26 -14.59
C PHE A 111 3.80 -13.75 -13.28
N THR A 112 5.01 -14.30 -13.35
CA THR A 112 5.72 -14.81 -12.17
C THR A 112 6.07 -13.67 -11.22
N ALA A 113 6.60 -12.56 -11.74
CA ALA A 113 6.96 -11.41 -10.94
C ALA A 113 5.74 -10.76 -10.28
N TYR A 114 4.60 -10.68 -10.99
CA TYR A 114 3.33 -10.22 -10.42
C TYR A 114 2.91 -11.06 -9.21
N ASN A 115 2.87 -12.39 -9.35
CA ASN A 115 2.44 -13.25 -8.25
C ASN A 115 3.42 -13.24 -7.06
N ILE A 116 4.72 -13.12 -7.31
CA ILE A 116 5.71 -12.92 -6.23
C ILE A 116 5.45 -11.59 -5.51
N ALA A 117 5.23 -10.51 -6.25
CA ALA A 117 4.93 -9.20 -5.69
C ALA A 117 3.67 -9.23 -4.82
N MET A 118 2.59 -9.84 -5.31
CA MET A 118 1.31 -9.92 -4.62
C MET A 118 1.38 -10.82 -3.38
N ALA A 119 2.11 -11.94 -3.43
CA ALA A 119 2.37 -12.77 -2.25
C ALA A 119 3.12 -11.99 -1.17
N GLY A 120 4.19 -11.28 -1.54
CA GLY A 120 4.96 -10.44 -0.62
C GLY A 120 4.11 -9.29 -0.04
N LEU A 121 3.35 -8.60 -0.88
CA LEU A 121 2.40 -7.55 -0.48
C LEU A 121 1.40 -8.07 0.55
N GLY A 122 0.75 -9.19 0.25
CA GLY A 122 -0.29 -9.77 1.09
C GLY A 122 0.26 -10.13 2.47
N VAL A 123 1.39 -10.85 2.54
CA VAL A 123 2.02 -11.24 3.81
C VAL A 123 2.45 -10.02 4.63
N GLY A 124 3.13 -9.05 4.00
CA GLY A 124 3.59 -7.85 4.71
C GLY A 124 2.45 -6.96 5.20
N SER A 125 1.33 -6.93 4.47
CA SER A 125 0.16 -6.13 4.81
C SER A 125 -0.67 -6.73 5.95
N LEU A 126 -0.48 -8.01 6.30
CA LEU A 126 -1.12 -8.60 7.48
C LEU A 126 -0.73 -7.87 8.77
N PHE A 127 0.55 -7.51 8.91
CA PHE A 127 1.05 -6.75 10.05
C PHE A 127 0.47 -5.33 10.10
N PHE A 128 0.29 -4.71 8.93
CA PHE A 128 -0.36 -3.41 8.80
C PHE A 128 -1.83 -3.48 9.24
N CYS A 129 -2.61 -4.44 8.73
CA CYS A 129 -4.01 -4.61 9.10
C CYS A 129 -4.17 -4.96 10.60
N ALA A 130 -3.29 -5.81 11.14
CA ALA A 130 -3.28 -6.12 12.57
C ALA A 130 -3.00 -4.87 13.44
N LEU A 131 -2.09 -3.99 12.99
CA LEU A 131 -1.83 -2.73 13.67
C LEU A 131 -3.05 -1.81 13.60
N LEU A 132 -3.65 -1.63 12.42
CA LEU A 132 -4.88 -0.83 12.24
C LEU A 132 -6.01 -1.30 13.17
N TYR A 133 -6.18 -2.63 13.32
CA TYR A 133 -7.18 -3.22 14.21
C TYR A 133 -6.92 -2.89 15.69
N ARG A 134 -5.65 -2.96 16.12
CA ARG A 134 -5.25 -2.70 17.51
C ARG A 134 -5.33 -1.21 17.87
N THR A 135 -4.89 -0.34 16.97
CA THR A 135 -4.79 1.11 17.21
C THR A 135 -6.10 1.85 16.94
N ARG A 136 -7.05 1.21 16.26
CA ARG A 136 -8.32 1.80 15.81
C ARG A 136 -8.11 3.06 14.96
N LEU A 137 -7.02 3.11 14.20
CA LEU A 137 -6.78 4.16 13.21
C LEU A 137 -7.90 4.21 12.16
N VAL A 138 -8.50 3.06 11.88
CA VAL A 138 -9.71 2.88 11.06
C VAL A 138 -10.73 1.98 11.80
N PRO A 139 -12.01 1.93 11.36
CA PRO A 139 -12.99 1.03 11.95
C PRO A 139 -12.53 -0.43 11.93
N ARG A 140 -12.80 -1.18 13.00
CA ARG A 140 -12.33 -2.57 13.15
C ARG A 140 -12.77 -3.49 12.02
N PHE A 141 -14.00 -3.36 11.54
CA PHE A 141 -14.50 -4.17 10.43
C PHE A 141 -13.63 -3.99 9.17
N LEU A 142 -13.16 -2.76 8.91
CA LEU A 142 -12.33 -2.43 7.75
C LEU A 142 -10.95 -3.08 7.89
N ALA A 143 -10.37 -3.05 9.09
CA ALA A 143 -9.09 -3.72 9.36
C ALA A 143 -9.19 -5.26 9.24
N VAL A 144 -10.29 -5.87 9.71
CA VAL A 144 -10.54 -7.32 9.58
C VAL A 144 -10.73 -7.72 8.12
N TRP A 145 -11.51 -6.94 7.37
CA TRP A 145 -11.70 -7.17 5.94
C TRP A 145 -10.37 -7.08 5.18
N GLY A 146 -9.56 -6.04 5.45
CA GLY A 146 -8.23 -5.92 4.84
C GLY A 146 -7.32 -7.09 5.18
N PHE A 147 -7.31 -7.54 6.44
CA PHE A 147 -6.54 -8.71 6.84
C PHE A 147 -6.96 -9.96 6.06
N ALA A 148 -8.26 -10.24 5.98
CA ALA A 148 -8.79 -11.37 5.23
C ALA A 148 -8.48 -11.26 3.73
N GLY A 149 -8.62 -10.06 3.16
CA GLY A 149 -8.34 -9.77 1.76
C GLY A 149 -6.86 -9.99 1.41
N TYR A 150 -5.94 -9.44 2.19
CA TYR A 150 -4.50 -9.66 1.95
C TYR A 150 -4.04 -11.09 2.20
N ALA A 151 -4.65 -11.80 3.17
CA ALA A 151 -4.38 -13.22 3.39
C ALA A 151 -4.85 -14.06 2.21
N ALA A 152 -6.08 -13.84 1.73
CA ALA A 152 -6.62 -14.50 0.55
C ALA A 152 -5.77 -14.20 -0.70
N PHE A 153 -5.32 -12.95 -0.86
CA PHE A 153 -4.50 -12.55 -1.98
C PHE A 153 -3.14 -13.24 -1.96
N ALA A 154 -2.47 -13.27 -0.80
CA ALA A 154 -1.19 -13.98 -0.66
C ALA A 154 -1.32 -15.47 -0.95
N VAL A 155 -2.34 -16.14 -0.39
CA VAL A 155 -2.58 -17.57 -0.61
C VAL A 155 -2.92 -17.84 -2.08
N GLY A 156 -3.76 -17.02 -2.69
CA GLY A 156 -4.12 -17.12 -4.10
C GLY A 156 -2.89 -17.03 -5.01
N SER A 157 -2.04 -16.03 -4.80
CA SER A 157 -0.81 -15.85 -5.58
C SER A 157 0.21 -16.99 -5.37
N LEU A 158 0.32 -17.53 -4.15
CA LEU A 158 1.17 -18.70 -3.90
C LEU A 158 0.65 -19.95 -4.60
N PHE A 159 -0.67 -20.17 -4.62
CA PHE A 159 -1.26 -21.27 -5.38
C PHE A 159 -1.13 -21.11 -6.89
N GLU A 160 -1.24 -19.88 -7.39
CA GLU A 160 -0.99 -19.58 -8.80
C GLU A 160 0.46 -19.92 -9.18
N LEU A 161 1.44 -19.56 -8.33
CA LEU A 161 2.84 -19.94 -8.51
C LEU A 161 3.08 -21.44 -8.42
N ALA A 162 2.25 -22.17 -7.66
CA ALA A 162 2.28 -23.63 -7.58
C ALA A 162 1.56 -24.32 -8.75
N GLY A 163 1.00 -23.55 -9.70
CA GLY A 163 0.36 -24.07 -10.91
C GLY A 163 -1.17 -24.24 -10.82
N VAL A 164 -1.81 -23.76 -9.75
CA VAL A 164 -3.28 -23.77 -9.64
C VAL A 164 -3.84 -22.55 -10.38
N ALA A 165 -4.18 -22.75 -11.65
CA ALA A 165 -4.65 -21.67 -12.52
C ALA A 165 -5.89 -20.95 -11.97
N GLY A 166 -5.83 -19.62 -11.92
CA GLY A 166 -6.93 -18.74 -11.52
C GLY A 166 -7.06 -18.51 -10.01
N ALA A 167 -6.27 -19.20 -9.18
CA ALA A 167 -6.26 -18.99 -7.73
C ALA A 167 -5.85 -17.56 -7.34
N GLY A 168 -4.91 -16.96 -8.09
CA GLY A 168 -4.44 -15.59 -7.89
C GLY A 168 -5.55 -14.57 -8.09
N ILE A 169 -6.33 -14.69 -9.16
CA ILE A 169 -7.45 -13.78 -9.45
C ILE A 169 -8.54 -13.91 -8.39
N ILE A 170 -8.93 -15.14 -8.03
CA ILE A 170 -9.95 -15.40 -7.01
C ILE A 170 -9.51 -14.83 -5.66
N GLY A 171 -8.24 -15.06 -5.28
CA GLY A 171 -7.65 -14.53 -4.06
C GLY A 171 -7.55 -13.00 -4.05
N ALA A 172 -7.38 -12.38 -5.21
CA ALA A 172 -7.29 -10.92 -5.34
C ALA A 172 -8.62 -10.20 -5.10
N VAL A 173 -9.76 -10.80 -5.46
CA VAL A 173 -11.09 -10.14 -5.37
C VAL A 173 -11.36 -9.50 -4.00
N PRO A 174 -11.28 -10.23 -2.87
CA PRO A 174 -11.56 -9.62 -1.57
C PRO A 174 -10.56 -8.52 -1.19
N GLY A 175 -9.29 -8.66 -1.58
CA GLY A 175 -8.24 -7.67 -1.33
C GLY A 175 -8.41 -6.41 -2.16
N GLY A 176 -8.66 -6.54 -3.46
CA GLY A 176 -8.85 -5.41 -4.38
C GLY A 176 -10.08 -4.58 -4.03
N LEU A 177 -11.20 -5.23 -3.67
CA LEU A 177 -12.39 -4.53 -3.19
C LEU A 177 -12.11 -3.78 -1.88
N PHE A 178 -11.34 -4.40 -0.97
CA PHE A 178 -10.90 -3.75 0.26
C PHE A 178 -10.05 -2.51 -0.04
N GLU A 179 -9.06 -2.60 -0.92
CA GLU A 179 -8.15 -1.47 -1.21
C GLU A 179 -8.90 -0.28 -1.79
N ILE A 180 -9.84 -0.52 -2.73
CA ILE A 180 -10.69 0.54 -3.30
C ILE A 180 -11.52 1.19 -2.19
N PHE A 181 -12.18 0.40 -1.34
CA PHE A 181 -13.00 0.93 -0.26
C PHE A 181 -12.15 1.68 0.79
N PHE A 182 -11.00 1.13 1.15
CA PHE A 182 -10.05 1.73 2.09
C PHE A 182 -9.53 3.07 1.56
N ALA A 183 -9.23 3.15 0.27
CA ALA A 183 -8.80 4.38 -0.39
C ALA A 183 -9.87 5.47 -0.33
N LEU A 184 -11.12 5.13 -0.69
CA LEU A 184 -12.26 6.05 -0.59
C LEU A 184 -12.49 6.50 0.86
N TRP A 185 -12.37 5.57 1.81
CA TRP A 185 -12.49 5.87 3.23
C TRP A 185 -11.42 6.87 3.69
N LEU A 186 -10.17 6.71 3.25
CA LEU A 186 -9.07 7.62 3.58
C LEU A 186 -9.28 9.02 2.98
N ILE A 187 -9.84 9.11 1.77
CA ILE A 187 -10.14 10.39 1.11
C ILE A 187 -11.24 11.15 1.88
N VAL A 188 -12.32 10.45 2.25
CA VAL A 188 -13.50 11.08 2.87
C VAL A 188 -13.30 11.34 4.36
N ARG A 189 -12.80 10.35 5.10
CA ARG A 189 -12.72 10.38 6.57
C ARG A 189 -11.29 10.58 7.07
N GLY A 190 -10.34 9.88 6.47
CA GLY A 190 -8.94 9.82 6.93
C GLY A 190 -8.78 9.14 8.28
N PHE A 191 -7.55 9.10 8.82
CA PHE A 191 -7.26 8.37 10.06
C PHE A 191 -7.91 8.99 11.30
N THR A 192 -8.36 8.11 12.19
CA THR A 192 -8.93 8.50 13.49
C THR A 192 -7.82 9.08 14.38
N ARG A 193 -8.04 10.28 14.93
CA ARG A 193 -7.14 10.88 15.92
C ARG A 193 -7.31 10.15 17.25
N GLN A 194 -6.22 9.66 17.83
CA GLN A 194 -6.27 9.22 19.22
C GLN A 194 -6.33 10.45 20.15
N PRO A 195 -7.12 10.41 21.23
CA PRO A 195 -7.07 11.43 22.27
C PRO A 195 -5.65 11.54 22.82
N ALA A 196 -5.13 12.76 22.97
CA ALA A 196 -3.88 12.95 23.68
C ALA A 196 -4.02 12.35 25.10
N PRO A 197 -3.00 11.67 25.64
CA PRO A 197 -3.05 11.22 27.02
C PRO A 197 -3.36 12.42 27.91
N ALA A 198 -4.33 12.28 28.81
CA ALA A 198 -4.71 13.33 29.75
C ALA A 198 -3.43 13.80 30.44
N ARG A 199 -3.08 15.08 30.25
CA ARG A 199 -1.95 15.67 30.94
C ARG A 199 -2.34 15.65 32.42
N THR A 200 -1.81 14.69 33.19
CA THR A 200 -1.98 14.69 34.64
C THR A 200 -1.41 16.02 35.12
N VAL A 201 -2.29 16.97 35.41
CA VAL A 201 -1.91 18.21 36.06
C VAL A 201 -1.43 17.76 37.42
N MET A 202 -0.11 17.65 37.59
CA MET A 202 0.52 17.52 38.89
C MET A 202 0.08 18.76 39.65
N ALA A 203 -0.95 18.61 40.49
CA ALA A 203 -1.33 19.64 41.43
C ALA A 203 -0.09 19.88 42.28
N SER A 204 0.49 21.08 42.18
CA SER A 204 1.47 21.55 43.12
C SER A 204 0.82 21.53 44.50
N GLU A 205 1.20 20.57 45.33
CA GLU A 205 0.76 20.51 46.72
C GLU A 205 1.22 21.79 47.43
N PRO A 206 0.31 22.59 48.04
CA PRO A 206 0.72 23.80 48.73
C PRO A 206 1.54 23.41 49.96
N ALA A 207 2.70 24.05 50.11
CA ALA A 207 3.56 23.90 51.28
C ALA A 207 2.74 24.13 52.56
N ARG A 208 2.73 23.14 53.45
CA ARG A 208 2.12 23.27 54.78
C ARG A 208 2.95 24.25 55.63
N PRO A 209 2.28 25.02 56.51
CA PRO A 209 2.88 26.09 57.31
C PRO A 209 3.88 25.58 58.34
#